data_AF-A0AA35UGS9-F1
#
_entry.id   AF-A0AA35UGS9-F1
#
_cell.length_a   1.000
_cell.length_b   1.000
_cell.length_c   1.000
_cell.angle_alpha   90.00
_cell.angle_beta   90.00
_cell.angle_gamma   90.00
#
_symmetry.space_group_name_H-M   'P 1'
#
loop_
_entity.id
_entity.type
_entity.pdbx_description
1 polymer ?
#
loop_
_entity_poly.entity_id
_entity_poly.type
_entity_poly.pdbx_seq_one_letter_code
_entity_poly.pdbx_strand_id
1 'polypeptide(L)'
;MNTKRGLTIILVLTAALASGCASIRARTDVLPRQGWTVYPGAQQGVKDIDAAVDGRLPYPGWMHVLLLPAFVLDLPVGAVFDTLALPYDLYRMHHPEDFAGRKRK
;
A
#
# COMPACT_ATOMS: atom_id res chain seq x y z
N MET A 1 18.29 -1.78 28.37
CA MET A 1 17.77 -1.21 27.11
C MET A 1 17.04 0.09 27.46
N ASN A 2 17.54 1.25 27.02
CA ASN A 2 17.01 2.55 27.43
C ASN A 2 15.55 2.69 27.01
N THR A 3 14.63 2.81 27.97
CA THR A 3 13.17 2.89 27.75
C THR A 3 12.79 3.96 26.74
N LYS A 4 13.54 5.08 26.71
CA LYS A 4 13.39 6.15 25.72
C LYS A 4 13.69 5.69 24.29
N ARG A 5 14.76 4.91 24.09
CA ARG A 5 15.12 4.32 22.78
C ARG A 5 14.10 3.27 22.33
N GLY A 6 13.62 2.45 23.27
CA GLY A 6 12.56 1.47 22.99
C GLY A 6 11.26 2.14 22.54
N LEU A 7 10.85 3.22 23.20
CA LEU A 7 9.67 4.00 22.82
C LEU A 7 9.81 4.63 21.43
N THR A 8 10.97 5.19 21.10
CA THR A 8 11.22 5.75 19.76
C THR A 8 11.16 4.68 18.68
N ILE A 9 11.73 3.50 18.92
CA ILE A 9 11.68 2.38 17.97
C ILE A 9 10.24 1.93 17.75
N ILE A 10 9.47 1.77 18.83
CA ILE A 10 8.05 1.38 18.73
C ILE A 10 7.25 2.45 17.97
N LEU A 11 7.48 3.73 18.23
CA LEU A 11 6.80 4.83 17.54
C LEU A 11 7.14 4.89 16.04
N VAL A 12 8.41 4.69 15.70
CA VAL A 12 8.86 4.62 14.30
C VAL A 12 8.28 3.38 13.62
N LEU A 13 8.23 2.24 14.32
CA LEU A 13 7.65 1.02 13.79
C LEU A 13 6.14 1.17 13.59
N THR A 14 5.39 1.73 14.54
CA THR A 14 3.95 1.96 14.37
C THR A 14 3.64 3.01 13.30
N ALA A 15 4.46 4.07 13.20
CA ALA A 15 4.35 5.04 12.11
C ALA A 15 4.66 4.40 10.74
N ALA A 16 5.67 3.53 10.67
CA ALA A 16 6.00 2.76 9.48
C ALA A 16 4.88 1.76 9.15
N LEU A 17 4.27 1.08 10.11
CA LEU A 17 3.13 0.19 9.87
C LEU A 17 1.86 0.98 9.45
N ALA A 18 1.72 2.22 9.89
CA ALA A 18 0.63 3.11 9.51
C ALA A 18 0.85 3.80 8.14
N SER A 19 2.07 3.76 7.60
CA SER A 19 2.42 4.26 6.27
C SER A 19 2.66 3.08 5.33
N GLY A 20 1.85 2.94 4.30
CA GLY A 20 1.66 1.68 3.57
C GLY A 20 0.20 1.27 3.46
N CYS A 21 -0.72 2.15 3.84
CA CYS A 21 -2.15 1.99 3.61
C CYS A 21 -2.46 1.70 2.13
N ALA A 22 -1.77 2.37 1.20
CA ALA A 22 -1.90 2.08 -0.23
C ALA A 22 -1.47 0.64 -0.57
N SER A 23 -0.41 0.16 0.07
CA SER A 23 0.18 -1.17 -0.15
C SER A 23 -0.68 -2.31 0.43
N ILE A 24 -1.28 -2.09 1.59
CA ILE A 24 -2.26 -3.02 2.19
C ILE A 24 -3.54 -3.03 1.35
N ARG A 25 -4.10 -1.84 1.05
CA ARG A 25 -5.33 -1.70 0.26
C ARG A 25 -5.19 -2.32 -1.13
N ALA A 26 -4.02 -2.17 -1.75
CA ALA A 26 -3.74 -2.79 -3.04
C ALA A 26 -3.83 -4.32 -2.94
N ARG A 27 -3.31 -4.95 -1.87
CA ARG A 27 -3.36 -6.41 -1.66
C ARG A 27 -4.71 -6.94 -1.19
N THR A 28 -5.53 -6.14 -0.52
CA THR A 28 -6.84 -6.56 -0.01
C THR A 28 -8.01 -6.29 -0.95
N ASP A 29 -8.01 -5.15 -1.65
CA ASP A 29 -9.17 -4.70 -2.44
C ASP A 29 -8.92 -4.72 -3.95
N VAL A 30 -7.69 -4.40 -4.39
CA VAL A 30 -7.37 -4.16 -5.81
C VAL A 30 -6.86 -5.42 -6.51
N LEU A 31 -5.83 -6.06 -5.97
CA LEU A 31 -5.21 -7.28 -6.53
C LEU A 31 -6.16 -8.47 -6.65
N PRO A 32 -7.10 -8.72 -5.71
CA PRO A 32 -8.09 -9.79 -5.89
C PRO A 32 -9.01 -9.58 -7.10
N ARG A 33 -9.15 -8.33 -7.59
CA ARG A 33 -9.99 -7.97 -8.75
C ARG A 33 -9.19 -7.86 -10.05
N GLN A 34 -7.94 -7.41 -10.00
CA GLN A 34 -7.11 -7.13 -11.20
C GLN A 34 -6.01 -8.16 -11.47
N GLY A 35 -5.81 -9.15 -10.59
CA GLY A 35 -4.70 -10.10 -10.68
C GLY A 35 -3.46 -9.59 -9.97
N TRP A 36 -2.58 -10.49 -9.51
CA TRP A 36 -1.40 -10.11 -8.74
C TRP A 36 -0.36 -9.40 -9.64
N THR A 37 0.12 -8.23 -9.22
CA THR A 37 1.16 -7.43 -9.91
C THR A 37 2.34 -7.13 -9.01
N VAL A 38 3.50 -6.85 -9.61
CA VAL A 38 4.71 -6.45 -8.88
C VAL A 38 4.55 -4.98 -8.47
N TYR A 39 4.87 -4.66 -7.22
CA TYR A 39 4.69 -3.32 -6.64
C TYR A 39 3.24 -2.79 -6.65
N PRO A 40 2.28 -3.56 -6.11
CA PRO A 40 0.87 -3.21 -6.21
C PRO A 40 0.51 -1.94 -5.43
N GLY A 41 1.19 -1.67 -4.30
CA GLY A 41 0.99 -0.49 -3.48
C GLY A 41 1.52 0.78 -4.12
N ALA A 42 2.73 0.74 -4.65
CA ALA A 42 3.32 1.87 -5.36
C ALA A 42 2.54 2.19 -6.65
N GLN A 43 2.12 1.15 -7.40
CA GLN A 43 1.25 1.34 -8.56
C GLN A 43 -0.09 1.98 -8.19
N GLN A 44 -0.70 1.56 -7.09
CA GLN A 44 -1.94 2.17 -6.62
C GLN A 44 -1.72 3.61 -6.14
N GLY A 45 -0.63 3.88 -5.41
CA GLY A 45 -0.28 5.23 -4.97
C GLY A 45 -0.07 6.20 -6.13
N VAL A 46 0.59 5.78 -7.22
CA VAL A 46 0.74 6.59 -8.44
C VAL A 46 -0.61 6.87 -9.09
N LYS A 47 -1.50 5.86 -9.19
CA LYS A 47 -2.86 6.04 -9.73
C LYS A 47 -3.69 7.00 -8.88
N ASP A 48 -3.57 6.92 -7.57
CA ASP A 48 -4.31 7.78 -6.64
C ASP A 48 -3.81 9.23 -6.72
N ILE A 49 -2.51 9.45 -6.93
CA ILE A 49 -1.93 10.78 -7.21
C ILE A 49 -2.42 11.32 -8.55
N ASP A 50 -2.35 10.52 -9.61
CA ASP A 50 -2.80 10.92 -10.95
C ASP A 50 -4.30 11.33 -10.91
N ALA A 51 -5.13 10.52 -10.24
CA ALA A 51 -6.53 10.82 -10.03
C ALA A 51 -6.77 12.07 -9.16
N ALA A 52 -5.91 12.35 -8.18
CA ALA A 52 -6.00 13.54 -7.34
C ALA A 52 -5.63 14.81 -8.12
N VAL A 53 -4.60 14.75 -8.98
CA VAL A 53 -4.15 15.87 -9.82
C VAL A 53 -5.19 16.18 -10.89
N ASP A 54 -5.73 15.16 -11.55
CA ASP A 54 -6.73 15.34 -12.60
C ASP A 54 -8.16 15.58 -12.07
N GLY A 55 -8.35 15.63 -10.75
CA GLY A 55 -9.66 15.83 -10.13
C GLY A 55 -10.64 14.65 -10.36
N ARG A 56 -10.13 13.46 -10.71
CA ARG A 56 -10.92 12.26 -11.01
C ARG A 56 -11.26 11.42 -9.78
N LEU A 57 -10.74 11.74 -8.59
CA LEU A 57 -11.20 11.06 -7.37
C LEU A 57 -12.68 11.30 -7.13
N PRO A 58 -13.40 10.32 -6.55
CA PRO A 58 -14.83 10.42 -6.22
C PRO A 58 -15.10 11.31 -4.98
N TYR A 59 -14.30 12.36 -4.78
CA TYR A 59 -14.33 13.26 -3.62
C TYR A 59 -14.48 14.72 -4.06
N PRO A 60 -15.03 15.60 -3.21
CA PRO A 60 -15.11 17.03 -3.49
C PRO A 60 -13.72 17.67 -3.67
N GLY A 61 -13.58 18.64 -4.58
CA GLY A 61 -12.31 19.23 -5.03
C GLY A 61 -11.31 19.61 -3.92
N TRP A 62 -11.79 20.13 -2.78
CA TRP A 62 -10.95 20.50 -1.65
C TRP A 62 -10.27 19.31 -0.97
N MET A 63 -10.85 18.11 -1.03
CA MET A 63 -10.24 16.89 -0.49
C MET A 63 -9.05 16.44 -1.35
N HIS A 64 -9.04 16.71 -2.65
CA HIS A 64 -7.90 16.33 -3.51
C HIS A 64 -6.63 17.03 -3.05
N VAL A 65 -6.73 18.33 -2.75
CA VAL A 65 -5.61 19.15 -2.24
C VAL A 65 -5.13 18.65 -0.87
N LEU A 66 -6.04 18.16 -0.02
CA LEU A 66 -5.70 17.61 1.29
C LEU A 66 -5.05 16.22 1.20
N LEU A 67 -5.51 15.38 0.26
CA LEU A 67 -5.08 13.99 0.12
C LEU A 67 -3.79 13.84 -0.71
N LEU A 68 -3.56 14.74 -1.68
CA LEU A 68 -2.37 14.72 -2.52
C LEU A 68 -1.05 14.62 -1.72
N PRO A 69 -0.78 15.47 -0.71
CA PRO A 69 0.45 15.34 0.07
C PRO A 69 0.51 14.03 0.87
N ALA A 70 -0.63 13.52 1.34
CA ALA A 70 -0.68 12.22 2.01
C ALA A 70 -0.28 11.08 1.06
N PHE A 71 -0.78 11.08 -0.17
CA PHE A 71 -0.39 10.09 -1.18
C PHE A 71 1.09 10.18 -1.56
N VAL A 72 1.60 11.40 -1.73
CA VAL A 72 3.03 11.63 -2.06
C VAL A 72 3.95 11.14 -0.95
N LEU A 73 3.58 11.35 0.32
CA LEU A 73 4.35 10.89 1.47
C LEU A 73 4.20 9.37 1.71
N ASP A 74 3.05 8.78 1.39
CA ASP A 74 2.83 7.33 1.52
C ASP A 74 3.57 6.53 0.45
N LEU A 75 3.81 7.10 -0.73
CA LEU A 75 4.43 6.43 -1.88
C LEU A 75 5.82 5.82 -1.59
N PRO A 76 6.80 6.55 -1.01
CA PRO A 76 8.09 5.95 -0.68
C PRO A 76 7.96 4.82 0.35
N VAL A 77 7.05 4.94 1.32
CA VAL A 77 6.84 3.90 2.33
C VAL A 77 6.15 2.68 1.73
N GLY A 78 5.14 2.89 0.89
CA GLY A 78 4.47 1.84 0.12
C GLY A 78 5.43 1.10 -0.82
N ALA A 79 6.39 1.80 -1.43
CA ALA A 79 7.42 1.18 -2.26
C ALA A 79 8.39 0.32 -1.45
N VAL A 80 8.77 0.73 -0.24
CA VAL A 80 9.58 -0.09 0.68
C VAL A 80 8.80 -1.33 1.10
N PHE A 81 7.54 -1.18 1.52
CA PHE A 81 6.68 -2.32 1.87
C PHE A 81 6.50 -3.28 0.71
N ASP A 82 6.28 -2.77 -0.51
CA ASP A 82 6.18 -3.60 -1.70
C ASP A 82 7.48 -4.33 -2.01
N THR A 83 8.63 -3.71 -1.77
CA THR A 83 9.94 -4.38 -1.93
C THR A 83 10.10 -5.51 -0.93
N LEU A 84 9.66 -5.33 0.32
CA LEU A 84 9.70 -6.37 1.36
C LEU A 84 8.69 -7.50 1.05
N ALA A 85 7.54 -7.16 0.48
CA ALA A 85 6.52 -8.12 0.07
C ALA A 85 6.77 -8.75 -1.31
N LEU A 86 7.76 -8.28 -2.06
CA LEU A 86 8.04 -8.75 -3.43
C LEU A 86 8.30 -10.26 -3.52
N PRO A 87 9.06 -10.91 -2.60
CA PRO A 87 9.22 -12.37 -2.63
C PRO A 87 7.89 -13.11 -2.43
N TYR A 88 7.01 -12.56 -1.59
CA TYR A 88 5.68 -13.12 -1.35
C TYR A 88 4.78 -12.94 -2.57
N ASP A 89 4.78 -11.75 -3.17
CA ASP A 89 4.00 -11.44 -4.36
C ASP A 89 4.44 -12.32 -5.54
N LEU A 90 5.75 -12.50 -5.76
CA LEU A 90 6.31 -13.40 -6.77
C LEU A 90 5.94 -14.86 -6.54
N TYR A 91 6.09 -15.36 -5.30
CA TYR A 91 5.70 -16.73 -4.96
C TYR A 91 4.23 -16.97 -5.30
N ARG A 92 3.37 -16.02 -4.96
CA ARG A 92 1.93 -16.12 -5.22
C ARG A 92 1.55 -16.00 -6.69
N MET A 93 2.32 -15.27 -7.50
CA MET A 93 2.15 -15.23 -8.95
C MET A 93 2.53 -16.56 -9.62
N HIS A 94 3.59 -17.21 -9.12
CA HIS A 94 4.09 -18.47 -9.69
C HIS A 94 3.37 -19.72 -9.17
N HIS A 95 2.74 -19.66 -7.99
CA HIS A 95 1.97 -20.75 -7.38
C HIS A 95 0.51 -20.35 -7.09
N PRO A 96 -0.28 -19.93 -8.10
CA PRO A 96 -1.66 -19.49 -7.87
C PRO A 96 -2.56 -20.60 -7.30
N GLU A 97 -2.26 -21.87 -7.57
CA GLU A 97 -2.98 -23.06 -7.10
C GLU A 97 -2.99 -23.20 -5.57
N ASP A 98 -1.88 -22.86 -4.90
CA ASP A 98 -1.76 -22.89 -3.43
C ASP A 98 -2.73 -21.92 -2.74
N PHE A 99 -3.19 -20.91 -3.47
CA PHE A 99 -4.04 -19.84 -2.96
C PHE A 99 -5.46 -19.86 -3.56
N ALA A 100 -5.74 -20.74 -4.52
CA ALA A 100 -7.04 -20.87 -5.17
C ALA A 100 -8.14 -21.33 -4.19
N GLY A 101 -7.77 -22.09 -3.14
CA GLY A 101 -8.67 -22.56 -2.09
C GLY A 101 -9.20 -21.48 -1.13
N ARG A 102 -8.69 -20.23 -1.19
CA ARG A 102 -9.20 -19.09 -0.40
C ARG A 102 -10.27 -18.27 -1.11
N LYS A 103 -10.73 -18.69 -2.30
CA LYS A 103 -11.92 -18.09 -2.91
C LYS A 103 -13.19 -18.68 -2.27
N ARG A 104 -13.88 -17.83 -1.51
CA ARG A 104 -15.22 -18.00 -0.89
C ARG A 104 -15.25 -18.62 0.51
N LYS A 105 -15.42 -17.75 1.50
CA LYS A 105 -16.69 -17.69 2.22
C LYS A 105 -17.09 -16.24 2.41
#